data_AF-S2LL20-F1
#
_entry.id   AF-S2LL20-F1
#
_cell.length_a   1.000
_cell.length_b   1.000
_cell.length_c   1.000
_cell.angle_alpha   90.00
_cell.angle_beta   90.00
_cell.angle_gamma   90.00
#
_symmetry.space_group_name_H-M   'P 1'
#
loop_
_entity.id
_entity.type
_entity.pdbx_description
1 polymer ?
#
loop_
_entity_poly.entity_id
_entity_poly.type
_entity_poly.pdbx_seq_one_letter_code
_entity_poly.pdbx_strand_id
1 'polypeptide(L)' 'MKRLGMLYQYSYKEQWQPKNILTTFCMYQLNFDGQDKRVYKGYLDQSPNQAD' A
#
# COMPACT_ATOMS: atom_id res chain seq x y z
N MET A 1 7.15 -9.72 3.50
CA MET A 1 7.14 -9.34 2.07
C MET A 1 8.52 -9.32 1.43
N LYS A 2 9.53 -8.67 2.03
CA LYS A 2 10.91 -8.62 1.47
C LYS A 2 11.53 -10.00 1.16
N ARG A 3 11.33 -11.01 2.02
CA ARG A 3 11.78 -12.41 1.78
C ARG A 3 11.08 -13.08 0.59
N LEU A 4 9.95 -12.56 0.13
CA LEU A 4 9.18 -13.01 -1.04
C LEU A 4 9.55 -12.21 -2.30
N GLY A 5 10.58 -11.37 -2.25
CA GLY A 5 11.00 -10.53 -3.38
C GLY A 5 10.13 -9.29 -3.61
N MET A 6 9.17 -9.00 -2.73
CA MET A 6 8.30 -7.84 -2.89
C MET A 6 8.98 -6.55 -2.39
N LEU A 7 8.77 -5.46 -3.11
CA LEU A 7 9.29 -4.13 -2.79
C LEU A 7 8.27 -3.33 -1.99
N TYR A 8 8.74 -2.61 -0.97
CA TYR A 8 7.94 -1.63 -0.27
C TYR A 8 7.71 -0.42 -1.17
N GLN A 9 6.46 0.07 -1.24
CA GLN A 9 6.12 1.23 -2.06
C GLN A 9 5.69 2.43 -1.24
N TYR A 10 4.64 2.29 -0.44
CA TYR A 10 4.11 3.39 0.37
C TYR A 10 3.29 2.87 1.56
N SER A 11 2.97 3.79 2.47
CA SER A 11 2.06 3.57 3.58
C SER A 11 0.96 4.60 3.57
N TYR A 12 -0.25 4.22 3.99
CA TYR A 12 -1.37 5.14 4.14
C TYR A 12 -2.20 4.80 5.38
N LYS A 13 -2.93 5.77 5.90
CA LYS A 13 -3.78 5.59 7.08
C LYS A 13 -5.23 5.43 6.66
N GLU A 14 -5.86 4.35 7.09
CA GLU A 14 -7.28 4.10 6.85
C GLU A 14 -7.94 3.55 8.11
N GLN A 15 -9.22 3.85 8.27
CA GLN A 15 -10.04 3.31 9.34
C GLN A 15 -10.35 1.84 9.06
N TRP A 16 -9.70 0.93 9.80
CA TRP A 16 -9.87 -0.50 9.58
C TRP A 16 -11.23 -0.99 10.08
N GLN A 17 -12.06 -1.47 9.17
CA GLN A 17 -13.35 -2.10 9.48
C GLN A 17 -13.22 -3.64 9.54
N PRO A 18 -13.95 -4.31 10.44
CA PRO A 18 -15.04 -3.80 11.29
C PRO A 18 -14.60 -3.25 12.66
N LYS A 19 -13.29 -3.22 12.95
CA LYS A 19 -12.80 -2.90 14.30
C LYS A 19 -12.78 -1.40 14.62
N ASN A 20 -13.06 -0.56 13.64
CA ASN A 20 -13.11 0.88 13.76
C ASN A 20 -11.86 1.46 14.44
N ILE A 21 -10.67 1.06 13.99
CA ILE A 21 -9.39 1.61 14.47
C ILE A 21 -8.59 2.23 13.33
N LEU A 22 -7.97 3.39 13.58
CA LEU A 22 -7.08 4.02 12.60
C LEU A 22 -5.79 3.19 12.51
N THR A 23 -5.54 2.63 11.33
CA THR A 23 -4.39 1.74 11.08
C THR A 23 -3.57 2.25 9.91
N THR A 24 -2.25 2.09 9.99
CA THR A 24 -1.35 2.31 8.87
C THR A 24 -1.21 1.02 8.06
N PHE A 25 -1.62 1.06 6.80
CA PHE A 25 -1.44 -0.04 5.85
C PHE A 25 -0.13 0.15 5.08
N CYS A 26 0.65 -0.91 4.94
CA CYS A 26 1.90 -0.92 4.16
C CYS A 26 1.70 -1.65 2.84
N MET A 27 1.89 -0.94 1.73
CA MET A 27 1.81 -1.49 0.39
C MET A 27 3.15 -2.11 -0.01
N TYR A 28 3.11 -3.39 -0.35
CA TYR A 28 4.22 -4.11 -0.98
C TYR A 28 3.76 -4.62 -2.36
N GLN A 29 4.62 -4.47 -3.37
CA GLN A 29 4.31 -4.87 -4.74
C GLN A 29 5.39 -5.80 -5.30
N LEU A 30 4.96 -6.73 -6.15
CA LEU A 30 5.81 -7.52 -7.03
C LEU A 30 5.20 -7.47 -8.43
N ASN A 31 5.99 -7.04 -9.41
CA ASN A 31 5.57 -6.93 -10.80
C ASN A 31 6.08 -8.15 -11.59
N PHE A 32 5.16 -8.92 -12.17
CA PHE A 32 5.52 -10.11 -12.96
C PHE A 32 5.98 -9.78 -14.39
N ASP A 33 5.74 -8.55 -14.86
CA ASP A 33 6.15 -8.07 -16.17
C ASP A 33 7.60 -7.53 -16.20
N GLY A 34 8.31 -7.59 -15.06
CA GLY A 34 9.66 -7.06 -14.91
C GLY A 34 9.75 -5.54 -14.87
N GLN A 35 8.63 -4.81 -14.86
CA GLN A 35 8.63 -3.35 -14.79
C GLN A 35 8.52 -2.86 -13.35
N ASP A 36 9.61 -2.92 -12.59
CA ASP A 36 9.63 -2.57 -11.15
C ASP A 36 9.31 -1.09 -10.86
N LYS A 37 9.36 -0.21 -11.87
CA LYS A 37 9.02 1.22 -11.74
C LYS A 37 7.51 1.45 -11.61
N ARG A 38 6.66 0.52 -12.05
CA ARG A 38 5.21 0.70 -11.99
C ARG A 38 4.72 0.48 -10.57
N VAL A 39 4.09 1.49 -9.98
CA VAL A 39 3.49 1.41 -8.65
C VAL A 39 1.97 1.51 -8.79
N TYR A 40 1.25 0.49 -8.31
CA TYR A 40 -0.20 0.56 -8.16
C TYR A 40 -0.54 1.48 -7.00
N LYS A 41 -1.30 2.55 -7.25
CA LYS A 41 -1.66 3.57 -6.25
C LYS A 41 -3.15 3.58 -5.89
N GLY A 42 -3.97 2.68 -6.44
CA GLY A 42 -5.43 2.75 -6.25
C GLY A 42 -5.88 2.79 -4.80
N TYR A 43 -5.20 2.07 -3.89
CA TYR A 43 -5.50 2.15 -2.45
C TYR A 43 -5.12 3.49 -1.82
N LEU A 44 -4.03 4.11 -2.29
CA LEU A 44 -3.62 5.44 -1.84
C LEU A 44 -4.58 6.50 -2.39
N ASP A 45 -4.95 6.41 -3.66
CA ASP A 45 -5.80 7.38 -4.35
C ASP A 45 -7.23 7.38 -3.81
N GLN A 46 -7.71 6.23 -3.31
CA GLN A 46 -9.02 6.07 -2.67
C GLN A 46 -8.99 6.39 -1.17
N SER A 47 -7.81 6.56 -0.57
CA SER A 47 -7.69 6.88 0.84
C SER A 47 -8.19 8.33 1.06
N PRO A 48 -9.21 8.55 1.91
CA PRO A 48 -9.74 9.88 2.19
C PRO A 48 -8.72 10.79 2.91
N ASN A 49 -7.68 10.19 3.49
CA ASN A 49 -6.59 10.89 4.13
C ASN A 49 -5.31 10.59 3.34
N GLN A 50 -4.98 11.46 2.38
CA GLN A 50 -3.60 11.57 1.90
C GLN A 50 -2.78 12.08 3.09
N ALA A 51 -1.85 11.25 3.58
CA ALA A 51 -0.91 11.71 4.58
C ALA A 51 0.10 12.63 3.90
N ASP A 52 0.21 13.86 4.42
CA ASP A 52 1.33 14.79 4.19
C ASP A 52 2.68 14.16 4.57
#